data_AF-A0A1F8C3V5-F1
#
_entry.id   AF-A0A1F8C3V5-F1
#
_cell.length_a   1.000
_cell.length_b   1.000
_cell.length_c   1.000
_cell.angle_alpha   90.00
_cell.angle_beta   90.00
_cell.angle_gamma   90.00
#
_symmetry.space_group_name_H-M   'P 1'
#
loop_
_entity.id
_entity.type
_entity.pdbx_description
1 polymer ?
#
loop_
_entity_poly.entity_id
_entity_poly.type
_entity_poly.pdbx_seq_one_letter_code
_entity_poly.pdbx_strand_id
1 'polypeptide(L)'
;MDNYQKIAAKIISTYETNLFAFREKYQYHWAARLYRITKSDRYLHPIYMDFQKRTLRWARKISHWKVLLPAGKIGRKMLDSFDPTTPKDKEKYELYKKRPEVLFFLKLNHYLFLTKVYGLDKLDGFNKYYLKAIRKLKNQNFEKILLDEKLIRANPSIVANNASYLSYLGITKLERQLAEVYKRIWLDFSPQSKSDWQNKVYALTHLIIPATHFYQRFVTRGQFNWILKYFEKNFDQIVENTNPDVIAEVGLCFKLCQHQESEVFEKARGIIAENFDAKRGYIPREDNPEGLEKAEHRNAIATLLLSDYQKFFPGPDLYEYMINGKRELFVPKKVEWFGIPEEDMV
;
A
#
# COMPACT_ATOMS: atom_id res chain seq x y z
N MET A 1 10.14 20.37 21.77
CA MET A 1 9.33 19.62 20.79
C MET A 1 8.67 20.65 19.88
N ASP A 2 9.02 20.61 18.60
CA ASP A 2 8.46 21.47 17.55
C ASP A 2 6.93 21.28 17.43
N ASN A 3 6.20 22.28 16.93
CA ASN A 3 4.74 22.24 16.80
C ASN A 3 4.27 21.02 15.99
N TYR A 4 4.98 20.71 14.89
CA TYR A 4 4.68 19.53 14.06
C TYR A 4 4.80 18.22 14.82
N GLN A 5 5.83 18.08 15.66
CA GLN A 5 6.02 16.89 16.49
C GLN A 5 4.91 16.75 17.55
N LYS A 6 4.43 17.86 18.12
CA LYS A 6 3.29 17.84 19.06
C LYS A 6 2.01 17.37 18.37
N ILE A 7 1.74 17.85 17.15
CA ILE A 7 0.60 17.42 16.33
C ILE A 7 0.72 15.92 16.03
N ALA A 8 1.87 15.46 15.53
CA ALA A 8 2.11 14.04 15.26
C ALA A 8 1.87 13.17 16.51
N ALA A 9 2.42 13.58 17.66
CA ALA A 9 2.23 12.87 18.93
C ALA A 9 0.76 12.82 19.35
N LYS A 10 0.01 13.91 19.14
CA LYS A 10 -1.43 13.94 19.45
C LYS A 10 -2.21 13.01 18.52
N ILE A 11 -1.96 13.04 17.21
CA ILE A 11 -2.56 12.09 16.25
C ILE A 11 -2.26 10.65 16.69
N ILE A 12 -1.01 10.34 17.03
CA ILE A 12 -0.60 9.02 17.51
C ILE A 12 -1.42 8.60 18.72
N SER A 13 -1.50 9.46 19.75
CA SER A 13 -2.25 9.14 20.96
C SER A 13 -3.74 8.90 20.69
N THR A 14 -4.35 9.67 19.79
CA THR A 14 -5.76 9.53 19.40
C THR A 14 -6.02 8.18 18.73
N TYR A 15 -5.16 7.79 17.77
CA TYR A 15 -5.30 6.51 17.08
C TYR A 15 -4.97 5.33 18.00
N GLU A 16 -3.93 5.41 18.82
CA GLU A 16 -3.55 4.33 19.74
C GLU A 16 -4.64 4.05 20.78
N THR A 17 -5.32 5.08 21.28
CA THR A 17 -6.42 4.94 22.25
C THR A 17 -7.63 4.23 21.64
N ASN A 18 -7.85 4.37 20.33
CA ASN A 18 -9.04 3.84 19.64
C ASN A 18 -8.74 2.64 18.73
N LEU A 19 -7.48 2.22 18.62
CA LEU A 19 -6.99 1.34 17.56
C LEU A 19 -7.79 0.04 17.49
N PHE A 20 -8.01 -0.61 18.63
CA PHE A 20 -8.67 -1.91 18.69
C PHE A 20 -10.19 -1.86 18.48
N ALA A 21 -10.80 -0.68 18.43
CA ALA A 21 -12.21 -0.51 18.04
C ALA A 21 -12.41 -0.49 16.52
N PHE A 22 -11.33 -0.33 15.73
CA PHE A 22 -11.41 -0.30 14.27
C PHE A 22 -11.51 -1.71 13.67
N ARG A 23 -11.95 -1.79 12.42
CA ARG A 23 -11.77 -3.00 11.60
C ARG A 23 -10.30 -3.30 11.45
N GLU A 24 -9.97 -4.59 11.49
CA GLU A 24 -8.59 -5.11 11.51
C GLU A 24 -7.68 -4.53 10.42
N LYS A 25 -8.22 -4.27 9.22
CA LYS A 25 -7.40 -3.68 8.14
C LYS A 25 -6.79 -2.34 8.53
N TYR A 26 -7.53 -1.49 9.26
CA TYR A 26 -7.06 -0.18 9.67
C TYR A 26 -6.09 -0.29 10.86
N GLN A 27 -6.34 -1.25 11.75
CA GLN A 27 -5.40 -1.56 12.83
C GLN A 27 -4.03 -1.95 12.25
N TYR A 28 -4.04 -2.87 11.29
CA TYR A 28 -2.84 -3.30 10.57
C TYR A 28 -2.16 -2.15 9.84
N HIS A 29 -2.90 -1.38 9.04
CA HIS A 29 -2.34 -0.26 8.27
C HIS A 29 -1.62 0.74 9.16
N TRP A 30 -2.27 1.14 10.26
CA TRP A 30 -1.71 2.06 11.24
C TRP A 30 -0.45 1.46 11.88
N ALA A 31 -0.59 0.27 12.48
CA ALA A 31 0.50 -0.41 13.18
C ALA A 31 1.72 -0.66 12.28
N ALA A 32 1.49 -1.12 11.04
CA ALA A 32 2.55 -1.40 10.08
C ALA A 32 3.37 -0.16 9.73
N ARG A 33 2.74 1.02 9.58
CA ARG A 33 3.42 2.29 9.30
C ARG A 33 4.15 2.83 10.51
N LEU A 34 3.51 2.81 11.69
CA LEU A 34 4.13 3.34 12.91
C LEU A 34 5.30 2.47 13.37
N TYR A 35 5.24 1.16 13.17
CA TYR A 35 6.39 0.28 13.40
C TYR A 35 7.61 0.72 12.57
N ARG A 36 7.42 1.20 11.34
CA ARG A 36 8.53 1.64 10.46
C ARG A 36 9.35 2.78 11.02
N ILE A 37 8.76 3.62 11.87
CA ILE A 37 9.44 4.81 12.40
C ILE A 37 9.75 4.71 13.89
N THR A 38 9.20 3.70 14.58
CA THR A 38 9.38 3.51 16.04
C THR A 38 10.09 2.21 16.42
N LYS A 39 9.99 1.15 15.59
CA LYS A 39 10.33 -0.24 15.95
C LYS A 39 9.65 -0.75 17.23
N SER A 40 8.52 -0.15 17.64
CA SER A 40 7.89 -0.49 18.92
C SER A 40 7.09 -1.79 18.83
N ASP A 41 7.35 -2.71 19.75
CA ASP A 41 6.70 -4.02 19.81
C ASP A 41 5.18 -3.95 20.03
N ARG A 42 4.67 -2.82 20.56
CA ARG A 42 3.23 -2.56 20.69
C ARG A 42 2.44 -2.73 19.38
N TYR A 43 3.10 -2.54 18.24
CA TYR A 43 2.49 -2.66 16.92
C TYR A 43 2.52 -4.08 16.35
N LEU A 44 3.23 -5.03 16.98
CA LEU A 44 3.37 -6.40 16.46
C LEU A 44 2.05 -7.15 16.43
N HIS A 45 1.20 -6.98 17.45
CA HIS A 45 -0.04 -7.77 17.55
C HIS A 45 -1.04 -7.47 16.42
N PRO A 46 -1.40 -6.20 16.11
CA PRO A 46 -2.25 -5.90 14.95
C PRO A 46 -1.67 -6.39 13.62
N ILE A 47 -0.35 -6.30 13.44
CA ILE A 47 0.34 -6.78 12.22
C ILE A 47 0.25 -8.29 12.11
N TYR A 48 0.49 -9.00 13.20
CA TYR A 48 0.40 -10.46 13.29
C TYR A 48 -1.03 -10.95 12.99
N MET A 49 -2.04 -10.35 13.61
CA MET A 49 -3.45 -10.77 13.48
C MET A 49 -3.97 -10.65 12.03
N ASP A 50 -3.71 -9.53 11.36
CA ASP A 50 -4.07 -9.36 9.96
C ASP A 50 -3.34 -10.38 9.07
N PHE A 51 -2.06 -10.62 9.34
CA PHE A 51 -1.30 -11.59 8.56
C PHE A 51 -1.83 -13.01 8.72
N GLN A 52 -2.10 -13.49 9.94
CA GLN A 52 -2.63 -14.84 10.19
C GLN A 52 -3.87 -15.15 9.33
N LYS A 53 -4.81 -14.20 9.22
CA LYS A 53 -6.00 -14.33 8.38
C LYS A 53 -5.70 -14.29 6.89
N ARG A 54 -4.72 -13.49 6.45
CA ARG A 54 -4.28 -13.47 5.06
C ARG A 54 -3.56 -14.75 4.67
N THR A 55 -2.72 -15.29 5.54
CA THR A 55 -1.94 -16.50 5.24
C THR A 55 -2.82 -17.68 4.90
N LEU A 56 -3.85 -17.93 5.72
CA LEU A 56 -4.81 -19.00 5.50
C LEU A 56 -5.53 -18.85 4.16
N ARG A 57 -6.07 -17.65 3.88
CA ARG A 57 -6.76 -17.35 2.62
C ARG A 57 -5.86 -17.54 1.40
N TRP A 58 -4.61 -17.07 1.46
CA TRP A 58 -3.69 -17.16 0.33
C TRP A 58 -3.05 -18.53 0.16
N ALA A 59 -2.75 -19.25 1.24
CA ALA A 59 -2.36 -20.65 1.18
C ALA A 59 -3.42 -21.49 0.44
N ARG A 60 -4.71 -21.25 0.74
CA ARG A 60 -5.86 -21.86 0.03
C ARG A 60 -5.85 -21.49 -1.45
N LYS A 61 -5.78 -20.20 -1.82
CA LYS A 61 -5.78 -19.80 -3.24
C LYS A 61 -4.58 -20.36 -4.03
N ILE A 62 -3.39 -20.37 -3.42
CA ILE A 62 -2.16 -20.91 -4.04
C ILE A 62 -2.22 -22.43 -4.17
N SER A 63 -2.79 -23.17 -3.20
CA SER A 63 -2.94 -24.62 -3.30
C SER A 63 -3.82 -25.00 -4.50
N HIS A 64 -4.95 -24.32 -4.69
CA HIS A 64 -5.88 -24.56 -5.80
C HIS A 64 -5.30 -24.20 -7.18
N TRP A 65 -4.32 -23.28 -7.23
CA TRP A 65 -3.53 -23.01 -8.44
C TRP A 65 -2.63 -24.18 -8.87
N LYS A 66 -2.66 -25.36 -8.20
CA LYS A 66 -1.89 -26.56 -8.59
C LYS A 66 -2.68 -27.54 -9.48
N VAL A 67 -4.02 -27.64 -9.34
CA VAL A 67 -4.81 -28.73 -9.95
C VAL A 67 -6.28 -28.37 -10.27
N LEU A 68 -6.94 -27.46 -9.54
CA LEU A 68 -8.42 -27.33 -9.60
C LEU A 68 -8.96 -26.11 -10.40
N LEU A 69 -8.24 -24.98 -10.46
CA LEU A 69 -8.71 -23.76 -11.15
C LEU A 69 -7.56 -22.96 -11.78
N PRO A 70 -7.61 -22.59 -13.09
CA PRO A 70 -6.70 -21.61 -13.70
C PRO A 70 -6.78 -20.23 -13.03
N ALA A 71 -5.71 -19.43 -13.14
CA ALA A 71 -5.64 -18.08 -12.56
C ALA A 71 -6.86 -17.20 -12.95
N GLY A 72 -7.35 -17.31 -14.18
CA GLY A 72 -8.55 -16.61 -14.64
C GLY A 72 -9.83 -17.02 -13.90
N LYS A 73 -9.98 -18.29 -13.49
CA LYS A 73 -11.14 -18.71 -12.68
C LYS A 73 -11.08 -18.15 -11.26
N ILE A 74 -9.90 -18.13 -10.63
CA ILE A 74 -9.71 -17.49 -9.32
C ILE A 74 -9.99 -15.99 -9.41
N GLY A 75 -9.48 -15.35 -10.47
CA GLY A 75 -9.73 -13.95 -10.77
C GLY A 75 -11.20 -13.61 -10.96
N ARG A 76 -11.96 -14.47 -11.66
CA ARG A 76 -13.42 -14.31 -11.81
C ARG A 76 -14.14 -14.38 -10.46
N LYS A 77 -13.86 -15.39 -9.64
CA LYS A 77 -14.45 -15.47 -8.28
C LYS A 77 -14.13 -14.23 -7.43
N MET A 78 -12.94 -13.65 -7.59
CA MET A 78 -12.60 -12.38 -6.93
C MET A 78 -13.38 -11.19 -7.49
N LEU A 79 -13.64 -11.19 -8.80
CA LEU A 79 -14.43 -10.16 -9.47
C LEU A 79 -15.91 -10.24 -9.11
N ASP A 80 -16.45 -11.44 -8.86
CA ASP A 80 -17.86 -11.64 -8.44
C ASP A 80 -18.16 -10.95 -7.09
N SER A 81 -17.14 -10.82 -6.23
CA SER A 81 -17.23 -10.07 -4.96
C SER A 81 -16.89 -8.58 -5.07
N PHE A 82 -16.56 -8.10 -6.28
CA PHE A 82 -16.20 -6.70 -6.50
C PHE A 82 -17.47 -5.89 -6.80
N ASP A 83 -17.78 -4.93 -5.93
CA ASP A 83 -18.92 -4.04 -6.08
C ASP A 83 -18.50 -2.68 -6.68
N PRO A 84 -18.74 -2.43 -7.99
CA PRO A 84 -18.28 -1.23 -8.67
C PRO A 84 -19.22 -0.04 -8.43
N THR A 85 -19.00 0.67 -7.32
CA THR A 85 -19.86 1.80 -6.90
C THR A 85 -19.51 3.13 -7.60
N THR A 86 -18.24 3.36 -7.95
CA THR A 86 -17.79 4.61 -8.59
C THR A 86 -17.54 4.44 -10.10
N PRO A 87 -17.54 5.52 -10.92
CA PRO A 87 -17.18 5.43 -12.34
C PRO A 87 -15.82 4.77 -12.59
N LYS A 88 -14.82 5.04 -11.74
CA LYS A 88 -13.51 4.37 -11.81
C LYS A 88 -13.58 2.90 -11.46
N ASP A 89 -14.41 2.52 -10.50
CA ASP A 89 -14.57 1.11 -10.16
C ASP A 89 -15.26 0.34 -11.27
N LYS A 90 -16.22 0.97 -11.98
CA LYS A 90 -16.80 0.41 -13.21
C LYS A 90 -15.75 0.23 -14.32
N GLU A 91 -14.87 1.20 -14.53
CA GLU A 91 -13.76 1.09 -15.49
C GLU A 91 -12.81 -0.07 -15.14
N LYS A 92 -12.39 -0.16 -13.87
CA LYS A 92 -11.57 -1.28 -13.37
C LYS A 92 -12.27 -2.62 -13.55
N TYR A 93 -13.58 -2.69 -13.24
CA TYR A 93 -14.37 -3.89 -13.38
C TYR A 93 -14.36 -4.39 -14.83
N GLU A 94 -14.60 -3.51 -15.80
CA GLU A 94 -14.58 -3.87 -17.23
C GLU A 94 -13.19 -4.33 -17.71
N LEU A 95 -12.12 -3.73 -17.18
CA LEU A 95 -10.75 -4.19 -17.46
C LEU A 95 -10.50 -5.60 -16.91
N TYR A 96 -10.86 -5.84 -15.65
CA TYR A 96 -10.66 -7.13 -15.01
C TYR A 96 -11.60 -8.22 -15.55
N LYS A 97 -12.80 -7.87 -16.01
CA LYS A 97 -13.73 -8.81 -16.64
C LYS A 97 -13.12 -9.46 -17.89
N LYS A 98 -12.38 -8.68 -18.67
CA LYS A 98 -11.67 -9.17 -19.88
C LYS A 98 -10.44 -10.00 -19.56
N ARG A 99 -9.78 -9.72 -18.43
CA ARG A 99 -8.52 -10.33 -18.00
C ARG A 99 -8.52 -10.64 -16.49
N PRO A 100 -9.38 -11.56 -16.02
CA PRO A 100 -9.60 -11.76 -14.59
C PRO A 100 -8.35 -12.24 -13.86
N GLU A 101 -7.45 -12.96 -14.54
CA GLU A 101 -6.16 -13.37 -13.99
C GLU A 101 -5.29 -12.19 -13.52
N VAL A 102 -5.42 -11.02 -14.14
CA VAL A 102 -4.67 -9.82 -13.74
C VAL A 102 -5.05 -9.40 -12.33
N LEU A 103 -6.34 -9.41 -11.98
CA LEU A 103 -6.79 -9.09 -10.61
C LEU A 103 -6.17 -10.05 -9.58
N PHE A 104 -6.12 -11.35 -9.91
CA PHE A 104 -5.50 -12.35 -9.07
C PHE A 104 -3.99 -12.09 -8.90
N PHE A 105 -3.26 -11.84 -9.99
CA PHE A 105 -1.82 -11.58 -9.94
C PHE A 105 -1.48 -10.32 -9.13
N LEU A 106 -2.19 -9.21 -9.37
CA LEU A 106 -1.94 -7.94 -8.66
C LEU A 106 -2.11 -8.07 -7.13
N LYS A 107 -3.10 -8.87 -6.70
CA LYS A 107 -3.34 -9.14 -5.27
C LYS A 107 -2.35 -10.15 -4.70
N LEU A 108 -1.99 -11.18 -5.48
CA LEU A 108 -1.02 -12.20 -5.07
C LEU A 108 0.38 -11.61 -4.87
N ASN A 109 0.82 -10.74 -5.78
CA ASN A 109 2.11 -10.04 -5.68
C ASN A 109 2.23 -9.27 -4.37
N HIS A 110 1.21 -8.48 -4.01
CA HIS A 110 1.18 -7.76 -2.75
C HIS A 110 1.27 -8.70 -1.54
N TYR A 111 0.55 -9.82 -1.57
CA TYR A 111 0.58 -10.79 -0.48
C TYR A 111 1.96 -11.45 -0.33
N LEU A 112 2.59 -11.87 -1.43
CA LEU A 112 3.93 -12.46 -1.41
C LEU A 112 4.98 -11.45 -0.95
N PHE A 113 4.83 -10.18 -1.34
CA PHE A 113 5.65 -9.09 -0.86
C PHE A 113 5.58 -8.98 0.67
N LEU A 114 4.36 -8.88 1.24
CA LEU A 114 4.18 -8.81 2.71
C LEU A 114 4.74 -10.05 3.42
N THR A 115 4.53 -11.24 2.85
CA THR A 115 5.09 -12.50 3.37
C THR A 115 6.60 -12.38 3.56
N LYS A 116 7.32 -11.93 2.52
CA LYS A 116 8.78 -11.78 2.55
C LYS A 116 9.22 -10.64 3.46
N VAL A 117 8.52 -9.50 3.44
CA VAL A 117 8.82 -8.34 4.29
C VAL A 117 8.73 -8.66 5.78
N TYR A 118 7.83 -9.58 6.15
CA TYR A 118 7.64 -9.98 7.55
C TYR A 118 8.36 -11.29 7.93
N GLY A 119 9.26 -11.79 7.08
CA GLY A 119 10.10 -12.98 7.37
C GLY A 119 9.36 -14.32 7.31
N LEU A 120 8.13 -14.35 6.81
CA LEU A 120 7.23 -15.50 6.89
C LEU A 120 7.41 -16.48 5.73
N ASP A 121 8.20 -16.09 4.73
CA ASP A 121 8.70 -16.99 3.71
C ASP A 121 9.64 -18.05 4.30
N LYS A 122 10.15 -17.86 5.52
CA LYS A 122 10.98 -18.85 6.26
C LYS A 122 10.17 -19.95 6.94
N LEU A 123 8.85 -19.83 7.07
CA LEU A 123 8.01 -20.83 7.73
C LEU A 123 7.90 -22.12 6.90
N ASP A 124 8.40 -23.25 7.38
CA ASP A 124 8.45 -24.53 6.64
C ASP A 124 7.11 -24.94 5.99
N GLY A 125 6.01 -24.90 6.77
CA GLY A 125 4.68 -25.27 6.28
C GLY A 125 4.16 -24.37 5.16
N PHE A 126 4.63 -23.12 5.12
CA PHE A 126 4.17 -22.08 4.19
C PHE A 126 5.14 -21.84 3.00
N ASN A 127 6.45 -22.02 3.22
CA ASN A 127 7.53 -21.77 2.26
C ASN A 127 7.29 -22.50 0.93
N LYS A 128 6.81 -23.75 0.97
CA LYS A 128 6.47 -24.52 -0.23
C LYS A 128 5.43 -23.83 -1.14
N TYR A 129 4.45 -23.15 -0.55
CA TYR A 129 3.42 -22.42 -1.30
C TYR A 129 3.97 -21.10 -1.83
N TYR A 130 4.74 -20.39 -1.01
CA TYR A 130 5.46 -19.19 -1.41
C TYR A 130 6.35 -19.44 -2.63
N LEU A 131 7.28 -20.40 -2.55
CA LEU A 131 8.21 -20.74 -3.65
C LEU A 131 7.48 -21.22 -4.91
N LYS A 132 6.38 -21.96 -4.74
CA LYS A 132 5.54 -22.36 -5.87
C LYS A 132 4.92 -21.13 -6.56
N ALA A 133 4.38 -20.19 -5.80
CA ALA A 133 3.76 -18.99 -6.35
C ALA A 133 4.80 -18.13 -7.09
N ILE A 134 5.98 -17.92 -6.50
CA ILE A 134 7.12 -17.22 -7.14
C ILE A 134 7.46 -17.85 -8.49
N ARG A 135 7.67 -19.18 -8.55
CA ARG A 135 8.00 -19.88 -9.80
C ARG A 135 6.94 -19.67 -10.89
N LYS A 136 5.67 -19.75 -10.52
CA LYS A 136 4.59 -19.57 -11.51
C LYS A 136 4.43 -18.12 -11.97
N LEU A 137 4.68 -17.15 -11.09
CA LEU A 137 4.66 -15.72 -11.44
C LEU A 137 5.82 -15.35 -12.37
N LYS A 138 7.00 -15.97 -12.22
CA LYS A 138 8.13 -15.80 -13.15
C LYS A 138 7.80 -16.17 -14.61
N ASN A 139 6.80 -17.01 -14.83
CA ASN A 139 6.35 -17.39 -16.18
C ASN A 139 5.29 -16.44 -16.76
N GLN A 140 4.89 -15.38 -16.04
CA GLN A 140 3.90 -14.42 -16.52
C GLN A 140 4.58 -13.23 -17.19
N ASN A 141 4.00 -12.75 -18.30
CA ASN A 141 4.47 -11.53 -18.97
C ASN A 141 3.92 -10.28 -18.25
N PHE A 142 4.58 -9.90 -17.15
CA PHE A 142 4.21 -8.72 -16.37
C PHE A 142 4.49 -7.40 -17.09
N GLU A 143 5.39 -7.38 -18.06
CA GLU A 143 5.62 -6.19 -18.89
C GLU A 143 4.35 -5.84 -19.67
N LYS A 144 3.76 -6.82 -20.36
CA LYS A 144 2.48 -6.67 -21.07
C LYS A 144 1.30 -6.33 -20.12
N ILE A 145 1.37 -6.72 -18.85
CA ILE A 145 0.32 -6.42 -17.87
C ILE A 145 0.49 -4.99 -17.32
N LEU A 146 1.66 -4.66 -16.78
CA LEU A 146 1.88 -3.45 -16.01
C LEU A 146 2.22 -2.22 -16.87
N LEU A 147 2.63 -2.41 -18.13
CA LEU A 147 2.81 -1.30 -19.08
C LEU A 147 1.56 -1.04 -19.94
N ASP A 148 0.44 -1.73 -19.68
CA ASP A 148 -0.85 -1.46 -20.31
C ASP A 148 -1.39 -0.09 -19.86
N GLU A 149 -1.42 0.89 -20.76
CA GLU A 149 -1.85 2.25 -20.44
C GLU A 149 -3.28 2.32 -19.91
N LYS A 150 -4.17 1.41 -20.35
CA LYS A 150 -5.56 1.38 -19.84
C LYS A 150 -5.57 0.97 -18.38
N LEU A 151 -4.76 -0.02 -18.00
CA LEU A 151 -4.63 -0.43 -16.61
C LEU A 151 -3.96 0.66 -15.77
N ILE A 152 -2.95 1.36 -16.31
CA ILE A 152 -2.29 2.47 -15.62
C ILE A 152 -3.26 3.62 -15.36
N ARG A 153 -4.08 4.02 -16.35
CA ARG A 153 -5.05 5.12 -16.18
C ARG A 153 -6.14 4.76 -15.17
N ALA A 154 -6.67 3.54 -15.24
CA ALA A 154 -7.72 3.08 -14.33
C ALA A 154 -7.22 2.86 -12.89
N ASN A 155 -5.93 2.50 -12.72
CA ASN A 155 -5.41 2.11 -11.42
C ASN A 155 -3.89 2.35 -11.23
N PRO A 156 -3.43 3.61 -11.30
CA PRO A 156 -2.00 3.91 -11.36
C PRO A 156 -1.27 3.42 -10.10
N SER A 157 -1.79 3.75 -8.92
CA SER A 157 -1.20 3.35 -7.64
C SER A 157 -0.99 1.83 -7.52
N ILE A 158 -1.95 1.00 -7.95
CA ILE A 158 -1.80 -0.45 -7.88
C ILE A 158 -0.75 -0.97 -8.87
N VAL A 159 -0.67 -0.38 -10.06
CA VAL A 159 0.34 -0.77 -11.06
C VAL A 159 1.76 -0.44 -10.56
N ALA A 160 1.97 0.78 -10.07
CA ALA A 160 3.26 1.20 -9.54
C ALA A 160 3.71 0.39 -8.31
N ASN A 161 2.78 0.12 -7.39
CA ASN A 161 3.02 -0.78 -6.27
C ASN A 161 3.46 -2.18 -6.75
N ASN A 162 2.79 -2.71 -7.78
CA ASN A 162 3.08 -4.05 -8.29
C ASN A 162 4.44 -4.17 -8.98
N ALA A 163 4.88 -3.15 -9.73
CA ALA A 163 6.23 -3.16 -10.29
C ALA A 163 7.29 -3.26 -9.16
N SER A 164 7.10 -2.52 -8.06
CA SER A 164 8.00 -2.59 -6.90
C SER A 164 7.91 -3.92 -6.15
N TYR A 165 6.70 -4.49 -5.99
CA TYR A 165 6.55 -5.84 -5.40
C TYR A 165 7.32 -6.89 -6.20
N LEU A 166 7.16 -6.90 -7.52
CA LEU A 166 7.81 -7.88 -8.40
C LEU A 166 9.33 -7.76 -8.36
N SER A 167 9.85 -6.54 -8.30
CA SER A 167 11.29 -6.26 -8.16
C SER A 167 11.83 -6.75 -6.82
N TYR A 168 11.15 -6.43 -5.71
CA TYR A 168 11.50 -6.90 -4.37
C TYR A 168 11.48 -8.44 -4.24
N LEU A 169 10.55 -9.08 -4.94
CA LEU A 169 10.42 -10.54 -5.01
C LEU A 169 11.41 -11.20 -5.97
N GLY A 170 12.18 -10.42 -6.75
CA GLY A 170 13.12 -10.96 -7.74
C GLY A 170 12.44 -11.67 -8.91
N ILE A 171 11.24 -11.22 -9.29
CA ILE A 171 10.46 -11.75 -10.41
C ILE A 171 10.77 -11.00 -11.71
N THR A 172 10.65 -9.67 -11.70
CA THR A 172 11.01 -8.80 -12.83
C THR A 172 11.26 -7.38 -12.32
N LYS A 173 12.03 -6.59 -13.08
CA LYS A 173 12.32 -5.18 -12.80
C LYS A 173 11.73 -4.34 -13.93
N LEU A 174 10.70 -3.56 -13.61
CA LEU A 174 9.92 -2.78 -14.57
C LEU A 174 9.83 -1.30 -14.19
N GLU A 175 10.43 -0.88 -13.08
CA GLU A 175 10.25 0.45 -12.51
C GLU A 175 10.73 1.56 -13.45
N ARG A 176 11.81 1.32 -14.22
CA ARG A 176 12.30 2.30 -15.20
C ARG A 176 11.35 2.43 -16.39
N GLN A 177 10.96 1.32 -17.00
CA GLN A 177 10.00 1.31 -18.12
C GLN A 177 8.67 1.94 -17.68
N LEU A 178 8.21 1.60 -16.48
CA LEU A 178 6.98 2.15 -15.92
C LEU A 178 7.10 3.65 -15.71
N ALA A 179 8.22 4.16 -15.20
CA ALA A 179 8.44 5.60 -15.04
C ALA A 179 8.35 6.34 -16.39
N GLU A 180 8.89 5.79 -17.48
CA GLU A 180 8.77 6.41 -18.81
C GLU A 180 7.32 6.40 -19.34
N VAL A 181 6.57 5.33 -19.11
CA VAL A 181 5.14 5.30 -19.44
C VAL A 181 4.36 6.31 -18.60
N TYR A 182 4.68 6.45 -17.31
CA TYR A 182 4.03 7.41 -16.43
C TYR A 182 4.33 8.85 -16.83
N LYS A 183 5.57 9.15 -17.23
CA LYS A 183 5.92 10.46 -17.78
C LYS A 183 5.03 10.80 -18.98
N ARG A 184 4.93 9.89 -19.95
CA ARG A 184 4.09 10.07 -21.15
C ARG A 184 2.61 10.23 -20.81
N ILE A 185 2.08 9.42 -19.89
CA ILE A 185 0.66 9.44 -19.53
C ILE A 185 0.32 10.69 -18.72
N TRP A 186 1.18 11.09 -17.78
CA TRP A 186 0.81 12.04 -16.73
C TRP A 186 1.45 13.41 -16.91
N LEU A 187 2.68 13.56 -17.40
CA LEU A 187 3.30 14.89 -17.48
C LEU A 187 2.57 15.80 -18.48
N ASP A 188 2.20 15.27 -19.64
CA ASP A 188 1.45 16.00 -20.67
C ASP A 188 -0.06 16.03 -20.41
N PHE A 189 -0.55 15.26 -19.43
CA PHE A 189 -1.95 15.28 -19.04
C PHE A 189 -2.28 16.55 -18.29
N SER A 190 -3.17 17.37 -18.86
CA SER A 190 -3.73 18.57 -18.25
C SER A 190 -5.01 18.20 -17.48
N PRO A 191 -4.99 18.14 -16.14
CA PRO A 191 -6.15 17.73 -15.36
C PRO A 191 -7.31 18.72 -15.51
N GLN A 192 -8.53 18.23 -15.75
CA GLN A 192 -9.72 19.08 -15.95
C GLN A 192 -10.65 19.12 -14.74
N SER A 193 -10.38 18.30 -13.72
CA SER A 193 -11.20 18.19 -12.52
C SER A 193 -10.35 17.92 -11.28
N LYS A 194 -10.91 18.15 -10.08
CA LYS A 194 -10.28 17.75 -8.81
C LYS A 194 -9.93 16.26 -8.77
N SER A 195 -10.79 15.41 -9.34
CA SER A 195 -10.53 13.97 -9.45
C SER A 195 -9.33 13.67 -10.34
N ASP A 196 -9.15 14.39 -11.45
CA ASP A 196 -8.01 14.23 -12.34
C ASP A 196 -6.71 14.67 -11.67
N TRP A 197 -6.74 15.81 -10.97
CA TRP A 197 -5.63 16.30 -10.17
C TRP A 197 -5.21 15.28 -9.12
N GLN A 198 -6.17 14.77 -8.34
CA GLN A 198 -5.91 13.72 -7.36
C GLN A 198 -5.28 12.49 -8.01
N ASN A 199 -5.83 11.97 -9.11
CA ASN A 199 -5.27 10.78 -9.77
C ASN A 199 -3.85 10.99 -10.27
N LYS A 200 -3.58 12.14 -10.90
CA LYS A 200 -2.26 12.47 -11.40
C LYS A 200 -1.26 12.53 -10.26
N VAL A 201 -1.58 13.22 -9.18
CA VAL A 201 -0.67 13.33 -8.04
C VAL A 201 -0.48 11.97 -7.37
N TYR A 202 -1.54 11.19 -7.12
CA TYR A 202 -1.43 9.83 -6.58
C TYR A 202 -0.58 8.92 -7.47
N ALA A 203 -0.72 9.01 -8.80
CA ALA A 203 0.10 8.23 -9.72
C ALA A 203 1.59 8.53 -9.55
N LEU A 204 1.94 9.79 -9.36
CA LEU A 204 3.32 10.24 -9.18
C LEU A 204 3.87 9.88 -7.78
N THR A 205 3.10 10.08 -6.70
CA THR A 205 3.53 9.72 -5.35
C THR A 205 3.80 8.22 -5.23
N HIS A 206 3.00 7.40 -5.92
CA HIS A 206 3.13 5.94 -5.94
C HIS A 206 4.26 5.40 -6.82
N LEU A 207 5.04 6.25 -7.49
CA LEU A 207 6.36 5.84 -8.00
C LEU A 207 7.44 5.94 -6.92
N ILE A 208 7.31 6.88 -5.98
CA ILE A 208 8.29 7.12 -4.91
C ILE A 208 8.04 6.20 -3.71
N ILE A 209 6.80 6.16 -3.19
CA ILE A 209 6.45 5.41 -1.97
C ILE A 209 6.86 3.93 -2.08
N PRO A 210 6.54 3.19 -3.15
CA PRO A 210 6.93 1.78 -3.25
C PRO A 210 8.44 1.56 -3.42
N ALA A 211 9.16 2.53 -4.01
CA ALA A 211 10.62 2.46 -4.13
C ALA A 211 11.34 2.51 -2.77
N THR A 212 10.69 3.08 -1.76
CA THR A 212 11.11 3.02 -0.35
C THR A 212 10.84 1.67 0.32
N HIS A 213 10.36 0.69 -0.46
CA HIS A 213 9.77 -0.55 0.02
C HIS A 213 8.61 -0.34 1.00
N PHE A 214 7.80 0.71 0.78
CA PHE A 214 6.71 1.10 1.67
C PHE A 214 7.23 1.53 3.05
N TYR A 215 8.05 2.58 3.04
CA TYR A 215 8.62 3.25 4.22
C TYR A 215 9.62 2.39 5.01
N GLN A 216 10.47 1.60 4.34
CA GLN A 216 11.52 0.80 4.99
C GLN A 216 12.93 1.36 4.78
N ARG A 217 13.08 2.32 3.86
CA ARG A 217 14.32 3.00 3.55
C ARG A 217 14.02 4.36 2.92
N PHE A 218 14.99 5.26 3.00
CA PHE A 218 14.98 6.43 2.11
C PHE A 218 15.39 6.02 0.69
N VAL A 219 15.08 6.87 -0.28
CA VAL A 219 15.52 6.75 -1.67
C VAL A 219 16.34 7.97 -2.07
N THR A 220 17.15 7.83 -3.12
CA THR A 220 17.94 8.95 -3.62
C THR A 220 17.08 9.88 -4.47
N ARG A 221 17.22 11.20 -4.24
CA ARG A 221 16.54 12.25 -5.01
C ARG A 221 16.69 12.08 -6.52
N GLY A 222 17.89 11.71 -6.99
CA GLY A 222 18.24 11.67 -8.41
C GLY A 222 17.26 10.86 -9.27
N GLN A 223 16.79 9.71 -8.77
CA GLN A 223 15.85 8.85 -9.50
C GLN A 223 14.47 9.50 -9.71
N PHE A 224 14.06 10.37 -8.78
CA PHE A 224 12.71 10.94 -8.73
C PHE A 224 12.68 12.45 -8.95
N ASN A 225 13.81 13.04 -9.35
CA ASN A 225 13.96 14.49 -9.49
C ASN A 225 12.90 15.11 -10.42
N TRP A 226 12.49 14.40 -11.47
CA TRP A 226 11.45 14.86 -12.38
C TRP A 226 10.06 14.95 -11.72
N ILE A 227 9.76 14.06 -10.78
CA ILE A 227 8.52 14.09 -9.98
C ILE A 227 8.58 15.23 -8.98
N LEU A 228 9.70 15.37 -8.26
CA LEU A 228 9.87 16.44 -7.28
C LEU A 228 9.80 17.82 -7.93
N LYS A 229 10.45 18.02 -9.09
CA LYS A 229 10.33 19.24 -9.88
C LYS A 229 8.90 19.51 -10.36
N TYR A 230 8.16 18.45 -10.71
CA TYR A 230 6.74 18.61 -11.05
C TYR A 230 5.94 19.10 -9.84
N PHE A 231 6.17 18.54 -8.65
CA PHE A 231 5.52 19.00 -7.43
C PHE A 231 5.92 20.43 -7.08
N GLU A 232 7.19 20.80 -7.15
CA GLU A 232 7.68 22.18 -6.95
C GLU A 232 6.97 23.18 -7.87
N LYS A 233 6.93 22.89 -9.17
CA LYS A 233 6.33 23.79 -10.16
C LYS A 233 4.81 23.96 -9.99
N ASN A 234 4.11 22.94 -9.48
CA ASN A 234 2.65 22.89 -9.49
C ASN A 234 2.04 22.86 -8.08
N PHE A 235 2.82 23.14 -7.03
CA PHE A 235 2.38 22.91 -5.66
C PHE A 235 1.08 23.67 -5.30
N ASP A 236 1.00 24.95 -5.67
CA ASP A 236 -0.19 25.76 -5.38
C ASP A 236 -1.45 25.20 -6.07
N GLN A 237 -1.32 24.74 -7.32
CA GLN A 237 -2.40 24.08 -8.05
C GLN A 237 -2.79 22.73 -7.43
N ILE A 238 -1.80 21.97 -6.92
CA ILE A 238 -2.07 20.74 -6.17
C ILE A 238 -2.85 21.06 -4.90
N VAL A 239 -2.48 22.10 -4.15
CA VAL A 239 -3.18 22.50 -2.93
C VAL A 239 -4.62 22.91 -3.22
N GLU A 240 -4.84 23.73 -4.25
CA GLU A 240 -6.17 24.22 -4.64
C GLU A 240 -7.12 23.10 -5.12
N ASN A 241 -6.58 22.10 -5.82
CA ASN A 241 -7.38 21.09 -6.51
C ASN A 241 -7.41 19.71 -5.84
N THR A 242 -6.69 19.52 -4.73
CA THR A 242 -6.64 18.24 -4.02
C THR A 242 -7.09 18.38 -2.56
N ASN A 243 -6.73 17.42 -1.72
CA ASN A 243 -7.18 17.35 -0.34
C ASN A 243 -5.98 17.03 0.57
N PRO A 244 -6.11 17.19 1.91
CA PRO A 244 -4.99 17.01 2.83
C PRO A 244 -4.29 15.64 2.75
N ASP A 245 -4.95 14.58 2.28
CA ASP A 245 -4.31 13.27 2.07
C ASP A 245 -3.24 13.33 0.97
N VAL A 246 -3.59 13.93 -0.17
CA VAL A 246 -2.70 14.09 -1.32
C VAL A 246 -1.55 15.04 -1.00
N ILE A 247 -1.84 16.15 -0.31
CA ILE A 247 -0.83 17.12 0.12
C ILE A 247 0.17 16.46 1.08
N ALA A 248 -0.31 15.63 2.02
CA ALA A 248 0.55 14.89 2.93
C ALA A 248 1.44 13.88 2.18
N GLU A 249 0.92 13.17 1.17
CA GLU A 249 1.75 12.27 0.34
C GLU A 249 2.81 13.04 -0.45
N VAL A 250 2.49 14.20 -1.02
CA VAL A 250 3.46 15.05 -1.73
C VAL A 250 4.58 15.48 -0.78
N GLY A 251 4.26 16.05 0.37
CA GLY A 251 5.26 16.43 1.37
C GLY A 251 6.09 15.23 1.84
N LEU A 252 5.46 14.08 2.05
CA LEU A 252 6.16 12.86 2.43
C LEU A 252 7.13 12.39 1.34
N CYS A 253 6.81 12.55 0.05
CA CYS A 253 7.74 12.22 -1.04
C CYS A 253 9.05 13.02 -0.98
N PHE A 254 9.03 14.30 -0.61
CA PHE A 254 10.25 15.08 -0.41
C PHE A 254 11.10 14.50 0.72
N LYS A 255 10.47 14.16 1.85
CA LYS A 255 11.14 13.54 2.98
C LYS A 255 11.73 12.17 2.64
N LEU A 256 10.98 11.31 1.94
CA LEU A 256 11.44 10.00 1.51
C LEU A 256 12.63 10.06 0.54
N CYS A 257 12.72 11.15 -0.22
CA CYS A 257 13.84 11.45 -1.11
C CYS A 257 14.99 12.22 -0.43
N GLN A 258 14.93 12.43 0.90
CA GLN A 258 15.88 13.23 1.67
C GLN A 258 16.06 14.65 1.12
N HIS A 259 14.95 15.28 0.73
CA HIS A 259 14.91 16.62 0.13
C HIS A 259 14.05 17.57 0.99
N GLN A 260 14.31 17.59 2.30
CA GLN A 260 13.52 18.34 3.28
C GLN A 260 13.80 19.85 3.28
N GLU A 261 14.87 20.29 2.63
CA GLU A 261 15.19 21.70 2.43
C GLU A 261 14.28 22.40 1.39
N SER A 262 13.43 21.64 0.68
CA SER A 262 12.50 22.19 -0.30
C SER A 262 11.39 23.00 0.36
N GLU A 263 11.04 24.14 -0.22
CA GLU A 263 9.90 24.96 0.22
C GLU A 263 8.58 24.17 0.19
N VAL A 264 8.42 23.24 -0.76
CA VAL A 264 7.25 22.36 -0.83
C VAL A 264 7.11 21.49 0.41
N PHE A 265 8.22 20.99 0.94
CA PHE A 265 8.20 20.17 2.16
C PHE A 265 7.65 20.99 3.33
N GLU A 266 8.15 22.21 3.53
CA GLU A 266 7.69 23.10 4.59
C GLU A 266 6.24 23.53 4.43
N LYS A 267 5.84 23.95 3.22
CA LYS A 267 4.45 24.33 2.93
C LYS A 267 3.49 23.17 3.16
N ALA A 268 3.85 21.95 2.73
CA ALA A 268 3.03 20.78 2.97
C ALA A 268 2.88 20.51 4.48
N ARG A 269 3.96 20.60 5.28
CA ARG A 269 3.85 20.46 6.74
C ARG A 269 2.93 21.51 7.36
N GLY A 270 3.05 22.76 6.93
CA GLY A 270 2.20 23.87 7.38
C GLY A 270 0.72 23.60 7.13
N ILE A 271 0.36 23.28 5.87
CA ILE A 271 -1.03 22.98 5.49
C ILE A 271 -1.59 21.80 6.27
N ILE A 272 -0.81 20.73 6.45
CA ILE A 272 -1.24 19.56 7.24
C ILE A 272 -1.44 19.91 8.71
N ALA A 273 -0.60 20.78 9.27
CA ALA A 273 -0.76 21.28 10.63
C ALA A 273 -1.99 22.19 10.79
N GLU A 274 -2.31 23.03 9.80
CA GLU A 274 -3.51 23.87 9.79
C GLU A 274 -4.80 23.05 9.72
N ASN A 275 -4.77 21.91 9.03
CA ASN A 275 -5.91 21.00 8.91
C ASN A 275 -6.10 20.09 10.16
N PHE A 276 -5.21 20.18 11.14
CA PHE A 276 -5.32 19.41 12.37
C PHE A 276 -6.40 19.99 13.30
N ASP A 277 -7.39 19.17 13.65
CA ASP A 277 -8.41 19.55 14.63
C ASP A 277 -7.93 19.17 16.04
N ALA A 278 -7.57 20.18 16.85
CA ALA A 278 -7.05 19.98 18.20
C ALA A 278 -8.08 19.36 19.17
N LYS A 279 -9.37 19.61 18.97
CA LYS A 279 -10.45 19.05 19.81
C LYS A 279 -10.62 17.56 19.52
N ARG A 280 -10.60 17.19 18.24
CA ARG A 280 -10.69 15.80 17.79
C ARG A 280 -9.39 15.02 17.98
N GLY A 281 -8.26 15.70 17.91
CA GLY A 281 -6.93 15.11 17.98
C GLY A 281 -6.50 14.38 16.70
N TYR A 282 -7.11 14.67 15.56
CA TYR A 282 -6.74 14.14 14.25
C TYR A 282 -7.15 15.10 13.12
N ILE A 283 -6.73 14.81 11.88
CA ILE A 283 -7.15 15.53 10.68
C ILE A 283 -8.42 14.85 10.12
N PRO A 284 -9.61 15.47 10.25
CA PRO A 284 -10.86 14.87 9.80
C PRO A 284 -10.96 14.83 8.27
N ARG A 285 -11.88 14.01 7.76
CA ARG A 285 -12.30 14.05 6.35
C ARG A 285 -13.44 15.04 6.18
N GLU A 286 -13.44 15.80 5.10
CA GLU A 286 -14.53 16.73 4.79
C GLU A 286 -15.89 16.00 4.63
N ASP A 287 -15.88 14.84 3.97
CA ASP A 287 -17.08 14.04 3.68
C ASP A 287 -17.52 13.13 4.82
N ASN A 288 -16.68 12.96 5.87
CA ASN A 288 -17.03 12.21 7.06
C ASN A 288 -16.21 12.70 8.27
N PRO A 289 -16.53 13.88 8.83
CA PRO A 289 -15.71 14.50 9.87
C PRO A 289 -15.57 13.63 11.12
N GLU A 290 -16.60 12.88 11.48
CA GLU A 290 -16.63 12.00 12.66
C GLU A 290 -15.93 10.64 12.46
N GLY A 291 -15.55 10.31 11.23
CA GLY A 291 -15.02 9.00 10.89
C GLY A 291 -13.53 8.84 11.16
N LEU A 292 -13.10 8.74 12.42
CA LEU A 292 -11.70 8.50 12.80
C LEU A 292 -11.09 7.29 12.05
N GLU A 293 -11.80 6.15 12.03
CA GLU A 293 -11.38 4.95 11.29
C GLU A 293 -11.20 5.25 9.79
N LYS A 294 -12.18 5.94 9.17
CA LYS A 294 -12.13 6.24 7.73
C LYS A 294 -11.08 7.29 7.37
N ALA A 295 -10.57 8.03 8.35
CA ALA A 295 -9.49 9.02 8.21
C ALA A 295 -8.08 8.44 8.47
N GLU A 296 -7.94 7.13 8.76
CA GLU A 296 -6.68 6.48 9.13
C GLU A 296 -5.53 6.76 8.15
N HIS A 297 -5.75 6.53 6.85
CA HIS A 297 -4.68 6.67 5.85
C HIS A 297 -4.09 8.08 5.87
N ARG A 298 -4.94 9.12 5.81
CA ARG A 298 -4.54 10.53 5.88
C ARG A 298 -3.70 10.81 7.12
N ASN A 299 -4.17 10.37 8.29
CA ASN A 299 -3.49 10.63 9.56
C ASN A 299 -2.20 9.83 9.72
N ALA A 300 -2.12 8.63 9.15
CA ALA A 300 -0.89 7.84 9.14
C ALA A 300 0.17 8.51 8.26
N ILE A 301 -0.19 8.97 7.06
CA ILE A 301 0.72 9.72 6.18
C ILE A 301 1.12 11.06 6.81
N ALA A 302 0.18 11.81 7.39
CA ALA A 302 0.47 13.04 8.12
C ALA A 302 1.44 12.81 9.28
N THR A 303 1.26 11.72 10.03
CA THR A 303 2.18 11.33 11.11
C THR A 303 3.59 11.07 10.56
N LEU A 304 3.72 10.33 9.45
CA LEU A 304 5.01 10.10 8.79
C LEU A 304 5.64 11.39 8.26
N LEU A 305 4.84 12.35 7.80
CA LEU A 305 5.33 13.65 7.35
C LEU A 305 5.86 14.48 8.53
N LEU A 306 5.04 14.65 9.58
CA LEU A 306 5.27 15.57 10.69
C LEU A 306 6.24 15.06 11.77
N SER A 307 6.40 13.74 11.91
CA SER A 307 7.30 13.15 12.92
C SER A 307 8.76 13.36 12.58
N ASP A 308 9.64 13.48 13.57
CA ASP A 308 11.08 13.61 13.36
C ASP A 308 11.82 12.27 13.54
N TYR A 309 11.67 11.38 12.56
CA TYR A 309 12.43 10.14 12.51
C TYR A 309 13.60 10.26 11.54
N GLN A 310 14.75 9.74 11.95
CA GLN A 310 16.01 9.79 11.19
C GLN A 310 16.29 8.48 10.44
N LYS A 311 15.54 7.41 10.73
CA LYS A 311 15.69 6.12 10.07
C LYS A 311 14.35 5.40 9.97
N PHE A 312 14.29 4.51 8.98
CA PHE A 312 13.23 3.52 8.88
C PHE A 312 13.69 2.17 9.39
N PHE A 313 12.72 1.38 9.85
CA PHE A 313 12.90 -0.01 10.23
C PHE A 313 12.27 -0.93 9.17
N PRO A 314 12.94 -2.05 8.81
CA PRO A 314 12.34 -3.13 8.04
C PRO A 314 11.10 -3.71 8.71
N GLY A 315 10.45 -4.67 8.06
CA GLY A 315 9.21 -5.25 8.60
C GLY A 315 9.51 -5.91 9.95
N PRO A 316 8.54 -6.01 10.87
CA PRO A 316 8.73 -6.93 11.97
C PRO A 316 9.03 -8.33 11.40
N ASP A 317 10.04 -8.99 11.93
CA ASP A 317 10.24 -10.42 11.65
C ASP A 317 9.21 -11.18 12.49
N LEU A 318 8.06 -11.47 11.86
CA LEU A 318 6.99 -12.18 12.53
C LEU A 318 7.35 -13.64 12.79
N TYR A 319 8.31 -14.22 12.04
CA TYR A 319 8.82 -15.56 12.33
C TYR A 319 9.47 -15.60 13.72
N GLU A 320 10.36 -14.64 14.00
CA GLU A 320 10.98 -14.48 15.31
C GLU A 320 9.95 -14.19 16.41
N TYR A 321 8.99 -13.31 16.14
CA TYR A 321 7.93 -12.98 17.10
C TYR A 321 7.10 -14.20 17.51
N MET A 322 6.80 -15.10 16.57
CA MET A 322 6.04 -16.31 16.82
C MET A 322 6.83 -17.32 17.64
N ILE A 323 8.10 -17.57 17.28
CA ILE A 323 8.96 -18.52 17.99
C ILE A 323 9.18 -18.07 19.43
N ASN A 324 9.57 -16.82 19.63
CA ASN A 324 9.86 -16.28 20.96
C ASN A 324 8.58 -16.15 21.81
N GLY A 325 7.43 -15.90 21.19
CA GLY A 325 6.15 -15.81 21.87
C GLY A 325 5.43 -17.14 22.12
N LYS A 326 6.00 -18.28 21.69
CA LYS A 326 5.30 -19.59 21.61
C LYS A 326 3.93 -19.49 20.90
N ARG A 327 3.83 -18.62 19.89
CA ARG A 327 2.61 -18.42 19.11
C ARG A 327 2.68 -19.28 17.86
N GLU A 328 1.69 -20.15 17.67
CA GLU A 328 1.61 -20.93 16.45
C GLU A 328 0.76 -20.20 15.41
N LEU A 329 1.33 -20.02 14.22
CA LEU A 329 0.51 -19.71 13.05
C LEU A 329 -0.22 -21.00 12.67
N PHE A 330 -1.55 -20.99 12.72
CA PHE A 330 -2.32 -22.11 12.20
C PHE A 330 -2.08 -22.21 10.69
N VAL A 331 -1.22 -23.13 10.27
CA VAL A 331 -1.02 -23.54 8.88
C VAL A 331 -1.37 -25.02 8.83
N PRO A 332 -2.51 -25.43 8.25
CA PRO A 332 -2.91 -26.83 8.31
C PRO A 332 -1.84 -27.74 7.68
N LYS A 333 -1.29 -28.67 8.47
CA LYS A 333 -0.17 -29.57 8.08
C LYS A 333 -0.53 -30.46 6.88
N LYS A 334 -1.77 -30.94 6.88
CA LYS A 334 -2.52 -31.38 5.71
C LYS A 334 -3.71 -30.48 5.66
N VAL A 335 -3.90 -29.79 4.54
CA VAL A 335 -5.22 -29.25 4.30
C VAL A 335 -6.01 -30.34 3.57
N GLU A 336 -6.73 -31.15 4.33
CA GLU A 336 -7.66 -32.14 3.76
C GLU A 336 -8.87 -31.38 3.21
N TRP A 337 -8.76 -30.93 1.96
CA TRP A 337 -9.72 -30.06 1.27
C TRP A 337 -10.88 -30.81 0.59
N PHE A 338 -11.14 -32.09 0.91
CA PHE A 338 -12.17 -32.87 0.20
C PHE A 338 -13.58 -32.74 0.78
N GLY A 339 -13.78 -31.96 1.84
CA GLY A 339 -15.07 -31.92 2.56
C GLY A 339 -15.67 -30.54 2.82
N ILE A 340 -15.15 -29.44 2.23
CA ILE A 340 -15.68 -28.10 2.51
C ILE A 340 -16.49 -27.59 1.30
N PRO A 341 -17.78 -27.25 1.47
CA PRO A 341 -18.64 -26.75 0.39
C PRO A 341 -18.05 -25.53 -0.32
N GLU A 342 -18.41 -25.39 -1.60
CA GLU A 342 -17.88 -24.36 -2.49
C GLU A 342 -18.19 -22.92 -2.04
N GLU A 343 -19.15 -22.80 -1.11
CA GLU A 343 -19.73 -21.58 -0.56
C GLU A 343 -18.87 -20.96 0.56
N ASP A 344 -18.13 -21.77 1.32
CA ASP A 344 -17.24 -21.32 2.40
C ASP A 344 -15.85 -20.86 1.89
N MET A 345 -15.78 -20.50 0.59
CA MET A 345 -14.56 -20.11 -0.12
C MET A 345 -14.43 -18.61 -0.39
N VAL A 346 -15.36 -17.80 0.16
CA VAL A 346 -15.46 -16.35 0.00
C VAL A 346 -14.39 -15.60 0.81
#